data_AF-A0A511FNE8-F1
#
_entry.id   AF-A0A511FNE8-F1
#
_cell.length_a   1.000
_cell.length_b   1.000
_cell.length_c   1.000
_cell.angle_alpha   90.00
_cell.angle_beta   90.00
_cell.angle_gamma   90.00
#
_symmetry.space_group_name_H-M   'P 1'
#
loop_
_entity.id
_entity.type
_entity.pdbx_description
1 polymer ?
#
loop_
_entity_poly.entity_id
_entity_poly.type
_entity_poly.pdbx_seq_one_letter_code
_entity_poly.pdbx_strand_id
1 'polypeptide(L)'
;MARKAPARLVRDHVDPAPLLLGNDRVGDCTSVGLANHIRATAALAGFQVAVTEQDALRFYSLSTGYDPSRPVTDQGGVEVDVLACAGRTGYGLATQTFYPLWGTAEEGDFNTLRLIVAGLGAAYVGVQLALADQASGVWDTLTPGDQRPGSWGGHCVLVWDYAGTADDDLVTLLTWGTRQKCTWRWLRSRLMEVHGVLWPQLMLPGGLYPTGDDLEKLRAENAAFLGAVLSC
;
A
#
# COMPACT_ATOMS: atom_id res chain seq x y z
N MET A 1 -21.65 -9.24 16.34
CA MET A 1 -21.55 -7.83 15.87
C MET A 1 -20.32 -7.73 14.99
N ALA A 2 -20.38 -7.02 13.85
CA ALA A 2 -19.20 -6.78 13.02
C ALA A 2 -18.16 -5.95 13.80
N ARG A 3 -16.88 -6.29 13.64
CA ARG A 3 -15.76 -5.59 14.31
C ARG A 3 -15.71 -4.14 13.82
N LYS A 4 -15.57 -3.19 14.74
CA LYS A 4 -15.43 -1.76 14.41
C LYS A 4 -13.98 -1.32 14.47
N ALA A 5 -13.53 -0.60 13.45
CA ALA A 5 -12.24 0.06 13.49
C ALA A 5 -12.22 1.21 14.50
N PRO A 6 -11.04 1.61 15.01
CA PRO A 6 -10.88 2.83 15.77
C PRO A 6 -11.49 4.04 15.03
N ALA A 7 -12.08 4.97 15.79
CA ALA A 7 -12.56 6.24 15.22
C ALA A 7 -11.39 7.17 14.83
N ARG A 8 -10.21 6.95 15.43
CA ARG A 8 -8.96 7.68 15.18
C ARG A 8 -7.80 6.72 15.28
N LEU A 9 -6.79 6.91 14.44
CA LEU A 9 -5.53 6.19 14.50
C LEU A 9 -4.43 7.19 14.12
N VAL A 10 -3.78 7.79 15.12
CA VAL A 10 -2.77 8.83 14.91
C VAL A 10 -1.39 8.26 15.22
N ARG A 11 -0.45 8.36 14.28
CA ARG A 11 0.88 7.76 14.36
C ARG A 11 2.01 8.78 14.21
N ASP A 12 1.77 10.03 14.61
CA ASP A 12 2.77 11.12 14.51
C ASP A 12 4.08 10.84 15.28
N HIS A 13 4.05 9.93 16.26
CA HIS A 13 5.22 9.49 17.03
C HIS A 13 6.05 8.39 16.33
N VAL A 14 5.58 7.87 15.18
CA VAL A 14 6.26 6.84 14.39
C VAL A 14 6.66 7.44 13.06
N ASP A 15 7.94 7.28 12.71
CA ASP A 15 8.43 7.65 11.38
C ASP A 15 8.48 6.44 10.44
N PRO A 16 7.53 6.30 9.48
CA PRO A 16 7.58 5.24 8.49
C PRO A 16 8.69 5.46 7.44
N ALA A 17 9.31 6.65 7.42
CA ALA A 17 10.41 7.02 6.54
C ALA A 17 10.23 6.51 5.09
N PRO A 18 9.11 6.85 4.42
CA PRO A 18 8.84 6.36 3.07
C PRO A 18 9.93 6.83 2.11
N LEU A 19 10.21 6.04 1.09
CA LEU A 19 11.21 6.30 0.06
C LEU A 19 10.56 6.48 -1.31
N LEU A 20 11.23 7.24 -2.17
CA LEU A 20 10.81 7.50 -3.55
C LEU A 20 11.08 6.31 -4.48
N LEU A 21 12.27 5.71 -4.35
CA LEU A 21 12.69 4.47 -5.03
C LEU A 21 12.54 4.49 -6.57
N GLY A 22 12.66 5.66 -7.21
CA GLY A 22 12.55 5.81 -8.67
C GLY A 22 11.14 6.06 -9.19
N ASN A 23 10.15 6.15 -8.31
CA ASN A 23 8.74 6.31 -8.65
C ASN A 23 8.33 7.70 -9.20
N ASP A 24 9.30 8.61 -9.29
CA ASP A 24 9.19 9.87 -10.04
C ASP A 24 9.56 9.72 -11.53
N ARG A 25 10.15 8.59 -11.91
CA ARG A 25 10.69 8.34 -13.25
C ARG A 25 10.14 7.08 -13.92
N VAL A 26 9.70 6.10 -13.13
CA VAL A 26 9.21 4.79 -13.58
C VAL A 26 7.80 4.55 -13.01
N GLY A 27 6.94 3.85 -13.74
CA GLY A 27 5.60 3.45 -13.32
C GLY A 27 5.53 2.40 -12.18
N ASP A 28 6.56 2.30 -11.35
CA ASP A 28 6.79 1.23 -10.38
C ASP A 28 6.03 1.37 -9.04
N CYS A 29 4.98 2.20 -9.01
CA CYS A 29 4.29 2.58 -7.77
C CYS A 29 3.82 1.39 -6.94
N THR A 30 3.44 0.29 -7.60
CA THR A 30 3.01 -0.95 -6.93
C THR A 30 4.16 -1.69 -6.23
N SER A 31 5.34 -1.72 -6.86
CA SER A 31 6.57 -2.24 -6.23
C SER A 31 7.02 -1.35 -5.07
N VAL A 32 6.98 -0.03 -5.28
CA VAL A 32 7.37 0.97 -4.26
C VAL A 32 6.38 1.01 -3.10
N GLY A 33 5.09 0.76 -3.35
CA GLY A 33 4.07 0.57 -2.33
C GLY A 33 4.41 -0.61 -1.41
N LEU A 34 4.80 -1.77 -1.97
CA LEU A 34 5.24 -2.92 -1.17
C LEU A 34 6.51 -2.64 -0.37
N ALA A 35 7.51 -2.00 -1.00
CA ALA A 35 8.74 -1.57 -0.34
C ALA A 35 8.47 -0.68 0.88
N ASN A 36 7.63 0.33 0.69
CA ASN A 36 7.26 1.27 1.75
C ASN A 36 6.36 0.61 2.79
N HIS A 37 5.56 -0.40 2.43
CA HIS A 37 4.78 -1.16 3.41
C HIS A 37 5.69 -1.97 4.32
N ILE A 38 6.73 -2.62 3.80
CA ILE A 38 7.75 -3.32 4.61
C ILE A 38 8.37 -2.33 5.61
N ARG A 39 8.77 -1.13 5.14
CA ARG A 39 9.37 -0.08 5.98
C ARG A 39 8.41 0.48 7.02
N ALA A 40 7.16 0.72 6.64
CA ALA A 40 6.11 1.22 7.51
C ALA A 40 5.76 0.19 8.61
N THR A 41 5.65 -1.10 8.27
CA THR A 41 5.46 -2.17 9.24
C THR A 41 6.67 -2.27 10.18
N ALA A 42 7.90 -2.25 9.67
CA ALA A 42 9.11 -2.26 10.51
C ALA A 42 9.17 -1.07 11.49
N ALA A 43 8.78 0.13 11.03
CA ALA A 43 8.69 1.33 11.87
C ALA A 43 7.76 1.16 13.07
N LEU A 44 6.62 0.46 12.90
CA LEU A 44 5.70 0.17 14.01
C LEU A 44 6.35 -0.73 15.08
N ALA A 45 7.36 -1.51 14.73
CA ALA A 45 8.15 -2.31 15.66
C ALA A 45 9.39 -1.56 16.22
N GLY A 46 9.57 -0.29 15.89
CA GLY A 46 10.67 0.52 16.39
C GLY A 46 12.01 0.32 15.66
N PHE A 47 11.99 -0.24 14.45
CA PHE A 47 13.19 -0.36 13.60
C PHE A 47 12.91 0.06 12.15
N GLN A 48 13.92 -0.02 11.29
CA GLN A 48 13.79 0.26 9.86
C GLN A 48 14.41 -0.85 9.01
N VAL A 49 13.79 -1.12 7.86
CA VAL A 49 14.31 -2.01 6.84
C VAL A 49 14.92 -1.17 5.72
N ALA A 50 16.19 -1.41 5.40
CA ALA A 50 16.85 -0.76 4.28
C ALA A 50 16.30 -1.34 2.97
N VAL A 51 15.81 -0.46 2.08
CA VAL A 51 15.37 -0.80 0.73
C VAL A 51 16.00 0.20 -0.21
N THR A 52 16.53 -0.28 -1.34
CA THR A 52 17.16 0.56 -2.37
C THR A 52 16.26 0.69 -3.59
N GLU A 53 16.51 1.71 -4.42
CA GLU A 53 15.85 1.84 -5.73
C GLU A 53 16.09 0.59 -6.60
N GLN A 54 17.26 -0.02 -6.51
CA GLN A 54 17.57 -1.25 -7.26
C GLN A 54 16.69 -2.43 -6.82
N ASP A 55 16.39 -2.56 -5.52
CA ASP A 55 15.47 -3.60 -5.02
C ASP A 55 14.07 -3.39 -5.61
N ALA A 56 13.57 -2.15 -5.62
CA ALA A 56 12.27 -1.78 -6.17
C ALA A 56 12.16 -2.03 -7.67
N LEU A 57 13.15 -1.58 -8.45
CA LEU A 57 13.17 -1.81 -9.90
C LEU A 57 13.31 -3.30 -10.23
N ARG A 58 14.11 -4.06 -9.47
CA ARG A 58 14.23 -5.50 -9.66
C ARG A 58 12.90 -6.22 -9.45
N PHE A 59 12.20 -5.89 -8.37
CA PHE A 59 10.89 -6.48 -8.11
C PHE A 59 9.85 -6.02 -9.15
N TYR A 60 9.88 -4.74 -9.55
CA TYR A 60 9.00 -4.22 -10.59
C TYR A 60 9.19 -4.94 -11.93
N SER A 61 10.44 -5.15 -12.36
CA SER A 61 10.77 -5.99 -13.52
C SER A 61 10.25 -7.41 -13.38
N LEU A 62 10.41 -8.02 -12.20
CA LEU A 62 9.94 -9.38 -11.93
C LEU A 62 8.41 -9.48 -12.00
N SER A 63 7.68 -8.49 -11.50
CA SER A 63 6.23 -8.54 -11.38
C SER A 63 5.46 -8.02 -12.58
N THR A 64 6.10 -7.28 -13.48
CA THR A 64 5.42 -6.63 -14.62
C THR A 64 6.06 -6.91 -15.98
N GLY A 65 7.27 -7.47 -16.00
CA GLY A 65 8.05 -7.62 -17.22
C GLY A 65 8.76 -6.32 -17.67
N TYR A 66 8.73 -5.27 -16.86
CA TYR A 66 9.50 -4.04 -17.11
C TYR A 66 10.97 -4.36 -17.36
N ASP A 67 11.52 -3.78 -18.43
CA ASP A 67 12.90 -3.89 -18.84
C ASP A 67 13.53 -2.49 -18.86
N PRO A 68 14.48 -2.18 -17.95
CA PRO A 68 15.07 -0.84 -17.87
C PRO A 68 15.88 -0.45 -19.11
N SER A 69 16.26 -1.41 -19.96
CA SER A 69 16.89 -1.14 -21.25
C SER A 69 15.88 -0.80 -22.36
N ARG A 70 14.58 -1.06 -22.14
CA ARG A 70 13.49 -0.81 -23.08
C ARG A 70 12.36 -0.03 -22.38
N PRO A 71 12.46 1.30 -22.26
CA PRO A 71 11.48 2.14 -21.55
C PRO A 71 10.02 1.96 -21.99
N VAL A 72 9.78 1.54 -23.24
CA VAL A 72 8.43 1.23 -23.75
C VAL A 72 7.72 0.10 -22.98
N THR A 73 8.47 -0.74 -22.27
CA THR A 73 7.92 -1.80 -21.43
C THR A 73 7.38 -1.29 -20.09
N ASP A 74 7.62 -0.02 -19.74
CA ASP A 74 7.00 0.61 -18.58
C ASP A 74 5.52 0.86 -18.85
N GLN A 75 4.67 0.02 -18.26
CA GLN A 75 3.22 0.04 -18.42
C GLN A 75 2.50 0.09 -17.07
N GLY A 76 3.21 0.47 -16.00
CA GLY A 76 2.72 0.34 -14.64
C GLY A 76 2.63 -1.12 -14.19
N GLY A 77 1.88 -1.38 -13.12
CA GLY A 77 1.60 -2.74 -12.65
C GLY A 77 0.18 -2.84 -12.11
N VAL A 78 -0.49 -3.96 -12.38
CA VAL A 78 -1.80 -4.28 -11.80
C VAL A 78 -1.57 -4.76 -10.36
N GLU A 79 -2.18 -4.10 -9.37
CA GLU A 79 -1.89 -4.33 -7.95
C GLU A 79 -2.06 -5.79 -7.53
N VAL A 80 -3.16 -6.43 -7.93
CA VAL A 80 -3.41 -7.84 -7.60
C VAL A 80 -2.38 -8.80 -8.22
N ASP A 81 -1.87 -8.51 -9.42
CA ASP A 81 -0.84 -9.33 -10.07
C ASP A 81 0.53 -9.13 -9.38
N VAL A 82 0.85 -7.88 -9.01
CA VAL A 82 2.06 -7.54 -8.26
C VAL A 82 2.04 -8.18 -6.86
N LEU A 83 0.90 -8.13 -6.16
CA LEU A 83 0.70 -8.78 -4.86
C LEU A 83 0.77 -10.31 -4.97
N ALA A 84 0.16 -10.90 -6.00
CA ALA A 84 0.27 -12.32 -6.27
C ALA A 84 1.72 -12.74 -6.52
N CYS A 85 2.46 -11.93 -7.29
CA CYS A 85 3.87 -12.16 -7.55
C CYS A 85 4.72 -12.07 -6.28
N ALA A 86 4.49 -11.05 -5.44
CA ALA A 86 5.14 -10.91 -4.15
C ALA A 86 4.87 -12.12 -3.25
N GLY A 87 3.62 -12.58 -3.17
CA GLY A 87 3.24 -13.75 -2.37
C GLY A 87 3.96 -15.03 -2.78
N ARG A 88 4.14 -15.25 -4.09
CA ARG A 88 4.78 -16.47 -4.62
C ARG A 88 6.31 -16.42 -4.62
N THR A 89 6.88 -15.29 -5.05
CA THR A 89 8.31 -15.17 -5.36
C THR A 89 9.08 -14.39 -4.31
N GLY A 90 8.37 -13.59 -3.53
CA GLY A 90 8.92 -12.72 -2.50
C GLY A 90 9.46 -11.40 -3.04
N TYR A 91 9.47 -10.40 -2.17
CA TYR A 91 10.16 -9.14 -2.36
C TYR A 91 11.60 -9.27 -1.83
N GLY A 92 12.53 -9.48 -2.75
CA GLY A 92 13.94 -9.72 -2.43
C GLY A 92 14.69 -8.43 -2.13
N LEU A 93 15.33 -8.36 -0.96
CA LEU A 93 16.34 -7.36 -0.61
C LEU A 93 17.72 -8.03 -0.55
N ALA A 94 18.78 -7.22 -0.48
CA ALA A 94 20.14 -7.72 -0.30
C ALA A 94 20.33 -8.60 0.97
N THR A 95 19.55 -8.37 2.03
CA THR A 95 19.71 -9.06 3.32
C THR A 95 18.72 -10.20 3.55
N GLN A 96 17.56 -10.17 2.92
CA GLN A 96 16.49 -11.16 3.10
C GLN A 96 15.41 -11.02 2.02
N THR A 97 14.53 -12.00 1.94
CA THR A 97 13.33 -11.94 1.10
C THR A 97 12.07 -11.93 1.97
N PHE A 98 11.16 -11.00 1.69
CA PHE A 98 9.87 -10.88 2.34
C PHE A 98 8.76 -11.52 1.51
N TYR A 99 7.85 -12.24 2.17
CA TYR A 99 6.75 -12.96 1.51
C TYR A 99 5.45 -12.51 2.15
N PRO A 100 4.64 -11.66 1.50
CA PRO A 100 3.41 -11.18 2.08
C PRO A 100 2.33 -12.26 2.04
N LEU A 101 1.48 -12.29 3.06
CA LEU A 101 0.10 -12.75 2.89
C LEU A 101 -0.75 -11.55 2.52
N TRP A 102 -1.71 -11.71 1.63
CA TRP A 102 -2.52 -10.58 1.18
C TRP A 102 -3.95 -10.98 0.85
N GLY A 103 -4.82 -9.98 0.81
CA GLY A 103 -6.22 -10.12 0.41
C GLY A 103 -6.83 -8.76 0.07
N THR A 104 -7.95 -8.80 -0.65
CA THR A 104 -8.68 -7.62 -1.12
C THR A 104 -9.90 -7.36 -0.25
N ALA A 105 -10.20 -6.09 0.00
CA ALA A 105 -11.43 -5.64 0.62
C ALA A 105 -12.26 -4.83 -0.38
N GLU A 106 -13.57 -4.79 -0.16
CA GLU A 106 -14.49 -3.96 -0.94
C GLU A 106 -14.13 -2.47 -0.77
N GLU A 107 -13.99 -1.75 -1.87
CA GLU A 107 -13.59 -0.33 -1.90
C GLU A 107 -14.56 0.58 -1.10
N GLY A 108 -15.85 0.20 -1.07
CA GLY A 108 -16.88 0.92 -0.32
C GLY A 108 -16.88 0.67 1.19
N ASP A 109 -16.12 -0.31 1.69
CA ASP A 109 -16.08 -0.66 3.11
C ASP A 109 -14.94 0.06 3.84
N PHE A 110 -15.19 1.33 4.16
CA PHE A 110 -14.27 2.17 4.93
C PHE A 110 -14.07 1.70 6.38
N ASN A 111 -14.92 0.83 6.93
CA ASN A 111 -14.63 0.21 8.21
C ASN A 111 -13.56 -0.87 8.06
N THR A 112 -13.66 -1.70 7.02
CA THR A 112 -12.65 -2.73 6.72
C THR A 112 -11.32 -2.11 6.32
N LEU A 113 -11.30 -1.06 5.49
CA LEU A 113 -10.07 -0.29 5.21
C LEU A 113 -9.40 0.16 6.51
N ARG A 114 -10.15 0.78 7.43
CA ARG A 114 -9.60 1.23 8.71
C ARG A 114 -9.15 0.09 9.63
N LEU A 115 -9.80 -1.08 9.56
CA LEU A 115 -9.34 -2.29 10.24
C LEU A 115 -8.02 -2.81 9.67
N ILE A 116 -7.85 -2.75 8.35
CA ILE A 116 -6.58 -3.08 7.68
C ILE A 116 -5.47 -2.16 8.17
N VAL A 117 -5.67 -0.83 8.16
CA VAL A 117 -4.64 0.12 8.64
C VAL A 117 -4.29 -0.14 10.12
N ALA A 118 -5.30 -0.38 10.96
CA ALA A 118 -5.10 -0.63 12.38
C ALA A 118 -4.43 -1.98 12.67
N GLY A 119 -4.77 -3.02 11.92
CA GLY A 119 -4.36 -4.40 12.21
C GLY A 119 -3.17 -4.90 11.40
N LEU A 120 -2.96 -4.42 10.19
CA LEU A 120 -1.92 -4.87 9.27
C LEU A 120 -0.81 -3.82 9.06
N GLY A 121 -0.99 -2.63 9.63
CA GLY A 121 0.01 -1.56 9.67
C GLY A 121 -0.25 -0.48 8.63
N ALA A 122 -0.64 -0.81 7.41
CA ALA A 122 -1.14 0.14 6.43
C ALA A 122 -2.15 -0.56 5.52
N ALA A 123 -2.99 0.20 4.81
CA ALA A 123 -3.74 -0.34 3.67
C ALA A 123 -2.98 0.01 2.39
N TYR A 124 -2.75 -0.98 1.55
CA TYR A 124 -2.18 -0.80 0.22
C TYR A 124 -3.33 -0.58 -0.75
N VAL A 125 -3.38 0.59 -1.41
CA VAL A 125 -4.57 1.01 -2.17
C VAL A 125 -4.20 1.65 -3.51
N GLY A 126 -5.01 1.35 -4.53
CA GLY A 126 -5.01 2.05 -5.80
C GLY A 126 -5.95 3.25 -5.79
N VAL A 127 -5.52 4.37 -6.37
CA VAL A 127 -6.30 5.60 -6.51
C VAL A 127 -6.26 6.18 -7.93
N GLN A 128 -7.33 6.87 -8.34
CA GLN A 128 -7.46 7.58 -9.62
C GLN A 128 -7.14 9.06 -9.48
N LEU A 129 -5.86 9.43 -9.48
CA LEU A 129 -5.45 10.83 -9.36
C LEU A 129 -6.08 11.70 -10.46
N ALA A 130 -6.54 12.88 -10.05
CA ALA A 130 -7.01 13.94 -10.94
C ALA A 130 -5.91 14.99 -11.14
N LEU A 131 -5.97 15.78 -12.21
CA LEU A 131 -4.97 16.84 -12.46
C LEU A 131 -4.92 17.88 -11.33
N ALA A 132 -6.03 18.15 -10.64
CA ALA A 132 -6.06 19.02 -9.47
C ALA A 132 -5.20 18.49 -8.30
N ASP A 133 -4.93 17.18 -8.24
CA ASP A 133 -4.15 16.54 -7.18
C ASP A 133 -2.63 16.82 -7.34
N GLN A 134 -2.19 17.45 -8.43
CA GLN A 134 -0.82 17.97 -8.57
C GLN A 134 -0.55 19.17 -7.66
N ALA A 135 -1.60 19.83 -7.17
CA ALA A 135 -1.45 20.98 -6.28
C ALA A 135 -0.81 20.56 -4.94
N SER A 136 0.09 21.39 -4.43
CA SER A 136 0.68 21.20 -3.10
C SER A 136 -0.36 21.39 -2.00
N GLY A 137 -0.22 20.66 -0.90
CA GLY A 137 -1.07 20.81 0.29
C GLY A 137 -1.91 19.57 0.54
N VAL A 138 -3.10 19.74 1.14
CA VAL A 138 -4.03 18.64 1.38
C VAL A 138 -4.77 18.33 0.09
N TRP A 139 -4.78 17.06 -0.31
CA TRP A 139 -5.61 16.59 -1.40
C TRP A 139 -7.09 16.57 -0.99
N ASP A 140 -7.88 17.41 -1.64
CA ASP A 140 -9.31 17.57 -1.39
C ASP A 140 -10.07 17.80 -2.71
N THR A 141 -11.28 17.26 -2.83
CA THR A 141 -12.15 17.44 -4.00
C THR A 141 -12.62 18.88 -4.23
N LEU A 142 -12.47 19.76 -3.24
CA LEU A 142 -12.76 21.19 -3.31
C LEU A 142 -11.59 22.01 -3.86
N THR A 143 -10.42 21.40 -4.06
CA THR A 143 -9.28 22.08 -4.68
C THR A 143 -9.65 22.55 -6.08
N PRO A 144 -9.39 23.82 -6.47
CA PRO A 144 -9.66 24.27 -7.83
C PRO A 144 -8.88 23.46 -8.88
N GLY A 145 -9.50 23.18 -10.03
CA GLY A 145 -8.87 22.46 -11.15
C GLY A 145 -9.73 21.31 -11.69
N ASP A 146 -9.15 20.48 -12.57
CA ASP A 146 -9.83 19.26 -13.05
C ASP A 146 -9.84 18.21 -11.94
N GLN A 147 -11.05 17.94 -11.43
CA GLN A 147 -11.33 17.00 -10.34
C GLN A 147 -11.78 15.62 -10.83
N ARG A 148 -11.75 15.37 -12.15
CA ARG A 148 -12.17 14.09 -12.74
C ARG A 148 -11.20 12.99 -12.33
N PRO A 149 -11.67 11.96 -11.60
CA PRO A 149 -10.84 10.82 -11.23
C PRO A 149 -10.14 10.24 -12.46
N GLY A 150 -8.83 10.02 -12.34
CA GLY A 150 -8.02 9.35 -13.36
C GLY A 150 -7.56 10.27 -14.49
N SER A 151 -7.91 11.56 -14.46
CA SER A 151 -7.40 12.54 -15.43
C SER A 151 -5.89 12.74 -15.37
N TRP A 152 -5.24 12.40 -14.25
CA TRP A 152 -3.79 12.35 -14.13
C TRP A 152 -3.22 10.92 -14.16
N GLY A 153 -4.03 9.92 -13.80
CA GLY A 153 -3.69 8.50 -13.93
C GLY A 153 -4.04 7.69 -12.68
N GLY A 154 -3.71 6.41 -12.71
CA GLY A 154 -3.76 5.53 -11.53
C GLY A 154 -2.48 5.65 -10.71
N HIS A 155 -2.57 5.44 -9.40
CA HIS A 155 -1.41 5.44 -8.50
C HIS A 155 -1.61 4.53 -7.30
N CYS A 156 -0.57 3.81 -6.91
CA CYS A 156 -0.56 3.03 -5.66
C CYS A 156 -0.03 3.89 -4.50
N VAL A 157 -0.77 3.89 -3.38
CA VAL A 157 -0.40 4.60 -2.16
C VAL A 157 -0.67 3.74 -0.93
N LEU A 158 -0.10 4.11 0.22
CA LEU A 158 -0.40 3.45 1.49
C LEU A 158 -1.22 4.35 2.40
N VAL A 159 -2.39 3.91 2.86
CA VAL A 159 -3.11 4.57 3.95
C VAL A 159 -2.42 4.23 5.26
N TRP A 160 -1.79 5.23 5.88
CA TRP A 160 -0.95 5.05 7.06
C TRP A 160 -1.69 5.32 8.37
N ASP A 161 -2.42 6.42 8.44
CA ASP A 161 -3.08 6.86 9.67
C ASP A 161 -4.21 7.86 9.34
N TYR A 162 -5.05 8.19 10.33
CA TYR A 162 -6.18 9.11 10.16
C TYR A 162 -6.61 9.78 11.47
N ALA A 163 -6.99 11.05 11.37
CA ALA A 163 -7.34 11.91 12.50
C ALA A 163 -8.80 11.76 12.98
N GLY A 164 -9.65 11.13 12.17
CA GLY A 164 -11.08 10.94 12.40
C GLY A 164 -11.73 10.16 11.25
N THR A 165 -13.04 10.27 11.07
CA THR A 165 -13.81 9.56 10.03
C THR A 165 -14.85 10.42 9.32
N ALA A 166 -14.95 11.71 9.64
CA ALA A 166 -15.76 12.66 8.89
C ALA A 166 -15.12 12.94 7.51
N ASP A 167 -15.91 13.45 6.59
CA ASP A 167 -15.47 13.67 5.20
C ASP A 167 -14.29 14.65 5.09
N ASP A 168 -14.17 15.61 6.01
CA ASP A 168 -13.09 16.61 6.12
C ASP A 168 -11.97 16.22 7.10
N ASP A 169 -12.12 15.11 7.83
CA ASP A 169 -11.03 14.57 8.64
C ASP A 169 -9.87 14.12 7.74
N LEU A 170 -8.65 14.32 8.24
CA LEU A 170 -7.43 14.05 7.49
C LEU A 170 -7.01 12.58 7.58
N VAL A 171 -6.56 12.08 6.44
CA VAL A 171 -5.88 10.80 6.25
C VAL A 171 -4.44 11.08 5.82
N THR A 172 -3.49 10.29 6.32
CA THR A 172 -2.10 10.32 5.83
C THR A 172 -1.87 9.17 4.87
N LEU A 173 -1.38 9.51 3.69
CA LEU A 173 -0.88 8.60 2.69
C LEU A 173 0.64 8.57 2.72
N LEU A 174 1.25 7.40 2.48
CA LEU A 174 2.67 7.30 2.14
C LEU A 174 2.78 7.15 0.63
N THR A 175 3.47 8.10 0.01
CA THR A 175 3.71 8.10 -1.44
C THR A 175 4.88 9.03 -1.77
N TRP A 176 5.57 8.78 -2.88
CA TRP A 176 6.69 9.59 -3.38
C TRP A 176 7.71 10.02 -2.32
N GLY A 177 8.10 9.08 -1.45
CA GLY A 177 9.09 9.34 -0.40
C GLY A 177 8.65 10.31 0.71
N THR A 178 7.36 10.59 0.83
CA THR A 178 6.85 11.52 1.85
C THR A 178 5.49 11.09 2.42
N ARG A 179 5.00 11.86 3.40
CA ARG A 179 3.64 11.79 3.92
C ARG A 179 2.78 12.83 3.18
N GLN A 180 1.77 12.38 2.45
CA GLN A 180 0.80 13.23 1.77
C GLN A 180 -0.52 13.22 2.55
N LYS A 181 -1.11 14.38 2.82
CA LYS A 181 -2.41 14.45 3.51
C LYS A 181 -3.53 14.51 2.48
N CYS A 182 -4.63 13.82 2.74
CA CYS A 182 -5.88 13.98 2.00
C CYS A 182 -7.07 14.00 2.97
N THR A 183 -8.23 14.43 2.49
CA THR A 183 -9.48 14.26 3.24
C THR A 183 -10.11 12.90 2.95
N TRP A 184 -10.95 12.39 3.86
CA TRP A 184 -11.71 11.17 3.57
C TRP A 184 -12.62 11.29 2.35
N ARG A 185 -13.19 12.48 2.10
CA ARG A 185 -13.96 12.74 0.88
C ARG A 185 -13.12 12.55 -0.37
N TRP A 186 -11.89 13.06 -0.37
CA TRP A 186 -10.96 12.83 -1.47
C TRP A 186 -10.68 11.34 -1.65
N LEU A 187 -10.30 10.65 -0.58
CA LEU A 187 -9.98 9.21 -0.66
C LEU A 187 -11.17 8.42 -1.21
N ARG A 188 -12.38 8.67 -0.70
CA ARG A 188 -13.60 8.03 -1.20
C ARG A 188 -13.89 8.30 -2.67
N SER A 189 -13.56 9.49 -3.16
CA SER A 189 -13.78 9.85 -4.57
C SER A 189 -12.73 9.29 -5.54
N ARG A 190 -11.63 8.73 -5.02
CA ARG A 190 -10.45 8.35 -5.80
C ARG A 190 -10.13 6.86 -5.71
N LEU A 191 -10.55 6.19 -4.64
CA LEU A 191 -10.23 4.80 -4.36
C LEU A 191 -10.73 3.86 -5.47
N MET A 192 -9.85 2.95 -5.92
CA MET A 192 -10.15 1.91 -6.91
C MET A 192 -10.01 0.49 -6.38
N GLU A 193 -9.17 0.30 -5.37
CA GLU A 193 -8.89 -1.03 -4.84
C GLU A 193 -8.29 -0.89 -3.44
N VAL A 194 -8.55 -1.88 -2.60
CA VAL A 194 -8.09 -1.91 -1.21
C VAL A 194 -7.53 -3.27 -0.90
N HIS A 195 -6.27 -3.31 -0.48
CA HIS A 195 -5.59 -4.54 -0.13
C HIS A 195 -4.99 -4.47 1.28
N GLY A 196 -5.17 -5.57 2.00
CA GLY A 196 -4.45 -5.85 3.23
C GLY A 196 -3.18 -6.62 2.91
N VAL A 197 -2.04 -6.19 3.47
CA VAL A 197 -0.75 -6.87 3.32
C VAL A 197 -0.19 -7.18 4.71
N LEU A 198 0.13 -8.45 4.94
CA LEU A 198 0.69 -8.95 6.18
C LEU A 198 2.09 -9.50 5.90
N TRP A 199 3.06 -9.13 6.73
CA TRP A 199 4.44 -9.61 6.64
C TRP A 199 4.75 -10.53 7.82
N PRO A 200 4.63 -11.86 7.68
CA PRO A 200 4.90 -12.78 8.78
C PRO A 200 6.33 -12.68 9.33
N GLN A 201 7.28 -12.17 8.55
CA GLN A 201 8.66 -11.92 8.98
C GLN A 201 8.81 -10.68 9.89
N LEU A 202 7.81 -9.79 9.91
CA LEU A 202 7.84 -8.51 10.64
C LEU A 202 6.79 -8.46 11.76
N MET A 203 6.47 -9.61 12.37
CA MET A 203 5.43 -9.68 13.41
C MET A 203 5.60 -8.58 14.46
N LEU A 204 4.54 -7.78 14.62
CA LEU A 204 4.50 -6.69 15.59
C LEU A 204 4.12 -7.21 16.98
N PRO A 205 4.70 -6.68 18.06
CA PRO A 205 4.18 -6.90 19.41
C PRO A 205 2.83 -6.18 19.57
N GLY A 206 1.69 -6.88 19.59
CA GLY A 206 0.39 -6.26 19.88
C GLY A 206 -0.85 -6.92 19.26
N GLY A 207 -2.01 -6.71 19.89
CA GLY A 207 -3.22 -7.54 19.76
C GLY A 207 -4.11 -7.38 18.53
N LEU A 208 -3.58 -6.90 17.39
CA LEU A 208 -4.33 -6.89 16.12
C LEU A 208 -3.62 -7.65 14.99
N TYR A 209 -2.34 -7.98 15.14
CA TYR A 209 -1.61 -8.81 14.18
C TYR A 209 -2.03 -10.27 14.35
N PRO A 210 -2.36 -11.01 13.27
CA PRO A 210 -2.61 -12.46 13.36
C PRO A 210 -1.39 -13.20 13.93
N THR A 211 -1.63 -14.11 14.88
CA THR A 211 -0.58 -14.94 15.50
C THR A 211 -1.07 -16.37 15.69
N GLY A 212 -0.17 -17.34 15.81
CA GLY A 212 -0.52 -18.74 16.08
C GLY A 212 -1.47 -19.31 15.02
N ASP A 213 -2.54 -19.95 15.46
CA ASP A 213 -3.51 -20.64 14.59
C ASP A 213 -4.14 -19.70 13.54
N ASP A 214 -4.38 -18.44 13.86
CA ASP A 214 -4.92 -17.45 12.91
C ASP A 214 -3.93 -17.19 11.77
N LEU A 215 -2.63 -17.10 12.07
CA LEU A 215 -1.60 -16.92 11.06
C LEU A 215 -1.48 -18.16 10.17
N GLU A 216 -1.52 -19.36 10.76
CA GLU A 216 -1.47 -20.60 9.99
C GLU A 216 -2.69 -20.78 9.08
N LYS A 217 -3.86 -20.37 9.54
CA LYS A 217 -5.06 -20.33 8.71
C LYS A 217 -4.91 -19.37 7.53
N LEU A 218 -4.42 -18.14 7.77
CA LEU A 218 -4.18 -17.18 6.70
C LEU A 218 -3.15 -17.68 5.68
N ARG A 219 -2.10 -18.39 6.14
CA ARG A 219 -1.14 -19.03 5.23
C ARG A 219 -1.81 -20.05 4.33
N ALA A 220 -2.66 -20.91 4.89
CA ALA A 220 -3.37 -21.94 4.14
C ALA A 220 -4.34 -21.31 3.12
N GLU A 221 -5.11 -20.31 3.53
CA GLU A 221 -6.04 -19.59 2.66
C GLU A 221 -5.30 -18.87 1.51
N ASN A 222 -4.20 -18.17 1.82
CA ASN A 222 -3.44 -17.46 0.80
C ASN A 222 -2.72 -18.43 -0.16
N ALA A 223 -2.22 -19.57 0.33
CA ALA A 223 -1.67 -20.62 -0.54
C ALA A 223 -2.72 -21.20 -1.49
N ALA A 224 -3.94 -21.46 -0.99
CA ALA A 224 -5.05 -21.95 -1.82
C ALA A 224 -5.47 -20.90 -2.87
N PHE A 225 -5.58 -19.64 -2.47
CA PHE A 225 -5.88 -18.52 -3.37
C PHE A 225 -4.82 -18.39 -4.48
N LEU A 226 -3.54 -18.36 -4.12
CA LEU A 226 -2.44 -18.22 -5.07
C LEU A 226 -2.30 -19.42 -6.01
N GLY A 227 -2.67 -20.62 -5.57
CA GLY A 227 -2.73 -21.81 -6.42
C GLY A 227 -3.84 -21.76 -7.48
N ALA A 228 -4.86 -20.91 -7.30
CA ALA A 228 -5.94 -20.70 -8.25
C ALA A 228 -5.64 -19.61 -9.30
N VAL A 229 -4.70 -18.71 -9.02
CA VAL A 229 -4.28 -17.62 -9.91
C VAL A 229 -3.10 -18.08 -10.78
N LEU A 230 -3.25 -18.02 -12.11
CA LEU A 230 -2.20 -18.42 -13.07
C LEU A 230 -0.96 -17.50 -12.97
N SER A 231 0.19 -17.99 -13.45
CA SER A 231 1.58 -17.55 -13.20
C SER A 231 1.88 -16.04 -13.16
N CYS A 232 2.95 -15.69 -12.42
CA CYS A 232 3.64 -14.39 -12.57
C CYS A 232 4.21 -14.21 -13.98
#